data_AF-A0A835SU47-F1
#
_entry.id   AF-A0A835SU47-F1
#
_cell.length_a   1.000
_cell.length_b   1.000
_cell.length_c   1.000
_cell.angle_alpha   90.00
_cell.angle_beta   90.00
_cell.angle_gamma   90.00
#
_symmetry.space_group_name_H-M   'P 1'
#
loop_
_entity.id
_entity.type
_entity.pdbx_description
1 polymer ?
#
loop_
_entity_poly.entity_id
_entity_poly.type
_entity_poly.pdbx_seq_one_letter_code
_entity_poly.pdbx_strand_id
1 'polypeptide(L)'
;MPPINPFSQLSPELVRCIASYMHPNYVATDFKLTCTAVAEALRGEDYRRIQLRDEPQRMGCQLVESAAQPWPGAAFVAHWGRPEPWRALARWQRLRLLCLAASSHHPPSLDAALAYCGTVIEADALASAIIAGDLETCRRFFETEGCNWDEELDVVAAEDWPDVFAGAAANGDDLPLLRHLHKQLGVAIDLAAVAEGCSEEALSWAVAALEAAGQAPEPLSCTEFKEVLSKGNLAAADWLVRHGLAPPKQELLEDMLLDDYFSTDIPNLQWVVEKRGGQDRVQSQPQVRWSAELYAGLVRMREVCTPGRCYAVPAHTRWLAALVDVVAAEALGGRASAPDGV
;
A
#
# COMPACT_ATOMS: atom_id res chain seq x y z
N MET A 1 -29.75 -22.21 -36.39
CA MET A 1 -30.48 -21.65 -35.22
C MET A 1 -29.57 -20.64 -34.55
N PRO A 2 -30.01 -19.40 -34.26
CA PRO A 2 -29.20 -18.49 -33.46
C PRO A 2 -29.00 -19.07 -32.05
N PRO A 3 -27.84 -18.85 -31.41
CA PRO A 3 -27.61 -19.32 -30.05
C PRO A 3 -28.62 -18.67 -29.11
N ILE A 4 -29.38 -19.50 -28.39
CA ILE A 4 -30.31 -19.03 -27.36
C ILE A 4 -29.45 -18.54 -26.20
N ASN A 5 -29.66 -17.29 -25.78
CA ASN A 5 -28.98 -16.74 -24.61
C ASN A 5 -29.44 -17.52 -23.36
N PRO A 6 -28.54 -18.18 -22.60
CA PRO A 6 -28.94 -18.99 -21.45
C PRO A 6 -29.64 -18.17 -20.36
N PHE A 7 -29.35 -16.86 -20.25
CA PHE A 7 -29.95 -15.98 -19.26
C PHE A 7 -31.42 -15.68 -19.53
N SER A 8 -31.93 -15.86 -20.75
CA SER A 8 -33.35 -15.66 -21.04
C SER A 8 -34.25 -16.80 -20.52
N GLN A 9 -33.67 -17.89 -20.02
CA GLN A 9 -34.40 -19.02 -19.44
C GLN A 9 -34.46 -18.97 -17.90
N LEU A 10 -33.74 -18.04 -17.27
CA LEU A 10 -33.72 -17.88 -15.82
C LEU A 10 -34.94 -17.10 -15.34
N SER A 11 -35.42 -17.43 -14.14
CA SER A 11 -36.47 -16.62 -13.50
C SER A 11 -35.92 -15.25 -13.06
N PRO A 12 -36.75 -14.20 -12.98
CA PRO A 12 -36.34 -12.88 -12.51
C PRO A 12 -35.71 -12.89 -11.11
N GLU A 13 -36.12 -13.82 -10.24
CA GLU A 13 -35.56 -14.01 -8.89
C GLU A 13 -34.13 -14.53 -8.96
N LEU A 14 -33.85 -15.50 -9.84
CA LEU A 14 -32.51 -16.05 -10.03
C LEU A 14 -31.58 -15.01 -10.65
N VAL A 15 -32.06 -14.22 -11.59
CA VAL A 15 -31.28 -13.10 -12.17
C VAL A 15 -30.90 -12.08 -11.10
N ARG A 16 -31.82 -11.72 -10.21
CA ARG A 16 -31.55 -10.81 -9.09
C ARG A 16 -30.57 -11.40 -8.07
N CYS A 17 -30.73 -12.69 -7.75
CA CYS A 17 -29.80 -13.41 -6.87
C CYS A 17 -28.38 -13.42 -7.45
N ILE A 18 -28.21 -13.72 -8.74
CA ILE A 18 -26.92 -13.66 -9.42
C ILE A 18 -26.34 -12.24 -9.38
N ALA A 19 -27.15 -11.22 -9.67
CA ALA A 19 -26.72 -9.83 -9.62
C ALA A 19 -26.23 -9.39 -8.22
N SER A 20 -26.84 -9.90 -7.14
CA SER A 20 -26.40 -9.57 -5.78
C SER A 20 -25.02 -10.10 -5.39
N TYR A 21 -24.47 -11.06 -6.15
CA TYR A 21 -23.10 -11.54 -5.97
C TYR A 21 -22.09 -10.81 -6.86
N MET A 22 -22.53 -9.87 -7.70
CA MET A 22 -21.68 -9.11 -8.63
C MET A 22 -21.52 -7.67 -8.16
N HIS A 23 -20.42 -7.03 -8.57
CA HIS A 23 -20.23 -5.61 -8.28
C HIS A 23 -21.30 -4.75 -8.98
N PRO A 24 -21.91 -3.75 -8.31
CA PRO A 24 -22.99 -2.94 -8.88
C PRO A 24 -22.65 -2.30 -10.23
N ASN A 25 -21.41 -1.84 -10.42
CA ASN A 25 -20.95 -1.29 -11.71
C ASN A 25 -21.04 -2.33 -12.83
N TYR A 26 -20.51 -3.55 -12.60
CA TYR A 26 -20.55 -4.62 -13.58
C TYR A 26 -21.98 -5.01 -13.93
N VAL A 27 -22.87 -5.01 -12.93
CA VAL A 27 -24.29 -5.27 -13.17
C VAL A 27 -24.89 -4.20 -14.08
N ALA A 28 -24.61 -2.93 -13.80
CA ALA A 28 -25.15 -1.79 -14.53
C ALA A 28 -24.60 -1.66 -15.96
N THR A 29 -23.31 -1.94 -16.18
CA THR A 29 -22.62 -1.75 -17.46
C THR A 29 -22.70 -2.95 -18.38
N ASP A 30 -22.64 -4.17 -17.85
CA ASP A 30 -22.47 -5.37 -18.67
C ASP A 30 -23.61 -6.36 -18.49
N PHE A 31 -23.85 -6.82 -17.25
CA PHE A 31 -24.82 -7.89 -17.00
C PHE A 31 -26.22 -7.51 -17.46
N LYS A 32 -26.65 -6.27 -17.19
CA LYS A 32 -27.95 -5.73 -17.62
C LYS A 32 -28.10 -5.64 -19.14
N LEU A 33 -27.00 -5.52 -19.88
CA LEU A 33 -27.01 -5.38 -21.34
C LEU A 33 -27.00 -6.72 -22.08
N THR A 34 -26.86 -7.84 -21.35
CA THR A 34 -26.78 -9.19 -21.95
C THR A 34 -28.06 -9.62 -22.68
N CYS A 35 -29.25 -9.32 -22.13
CA CYS A 35 -30.54 -9.52 -22.81
C CYS A 35 -31.68 -8.72 -22.18
N THR A 36 -32.78 -8.56 -22.94
CA THR A 36 -33.97 -7.82 -22.51
C THR A 36 -34.60 -8.38 -21.24
N ALA A 37 -34.60 -9.71 -21.07
CA ALA A 37 -35.18 -10.37 -19.87
C ALA A 37 -34.39 -10.01 -18.60
N VAL A 38 -33.06 -9.98 -18.68
CA VAL A 38 -32.19 -9.54 -17.57
C VAL A 38 -32.38 -8.05 -17.28
N ALA A 39 -32.46 -7.22 -18.33
CA ALA A 39 -32.72 -5.79 -18.18
C ALA A 39 -34.07 -5.48 -17.50
N GLU A 40 -35.08 -6.32 -17.74
CA GLU A 40 -36.40 -6.23 -17.12
C GLU A 40 -36.39 -6.68 -15.66
N ALA A 41 -35.74 -7.80 -15.36
CA ALA A 41 -35.60 -8.28 -13.98
C ALA A 41 -34.85 -7.29 -13.08
N LEU A 42 -33.92 -6.51 -13.64
CA LEU A 42 -33.09 -5.53 -12.93
C LEU A 42 -33.58 -4.07 -13.09
N ARG A 43 -34.81 -3.85 -13.59
CA ARG A 43 -35.34 -2.51 -13.89
C ARG A 43 -35.72 -1.71 -12.64
N GLY A 44 -35.97 -2.38 -11.51
CA GLY A 44 -36.48 -1.80 -10.26
C GLY A 44 -35.46 -1.56 -9.14
N GLU A 45 -34.19 -1.95 -9.31
CA GLU A 45 -33.19 -1.96 -8.22
C GLU A 45 -31.97 -1.05 -8.48
N ASP A 46 -31.07 -0.96 -7.49
CA ASP A 46 -29.92 -0.06 -7.31
C ASP A 46 -28.93 0.05 -8.49
N TYR A 47 -29.07 -0.80 -9.52
CA TYR A 47 -28.23 -0.90 -10.72
C TYR A 47 -28.57 0.14 -11.81
N ARG A 48 -29.14 1.28 -11.42
CA ARG A 48 -29.41 2.41 -12.32
C ARG A 48 -28.32 3.48 -12.25
N ARG A 49 -27.55 3.49 -11.17
CA ARG A 49 -26.44 4.42 -10.95
C ARG A 49 -25.14 3.64 -11.04
N ILE A 50 -24.17 4.24 -11.71
CA ILE A 50 -22.81 3.73 -11.78
C ILE A 50 -21.99 4.51 -10.76
N GLN A 51 -21.31 3.80 -9.88
CA GLN A 51 -20.44 4.38 -8.86
C GLN A 51 -19.04 4.56 -9.44
N LEU A 52 -18.59 5.80 -9.55
CA LEU A 52 -17.22 6.10 -10.01
C LEU A 52 -16.23 6.19 -8.85
N ARG A 53 -16.70 6.54 -7.66
CA ARG A 53 -15.86 6.84 -6.49
C ARG A 53 -15.87 5.68 -5.50
N ASP A 54 -14.70 5.27 -5.04
CA ASP A 54 -14.51 4.37 -3.92
C ASP A 54 -14.43 5.12 -2.58
N GLU A 55 -14.11 4.42 -1.49
CA GLU A 55 -13.67 5.08 -0.26
C GLU A 55 -12.39 5.91 -0.52
N PRO A 56 -12.37 7.19 -0.11
CA PRO A 56 -11.18 8.02 -0.29
C PRO A 56 -10.03 7.45 0.53
N GLN A 57 -8.84 7.45 -0.07
CA GLN A 57 -7.64 6.94 0.58
C GLN A 57 -6.83 8.08 1.21
N ARG A 58 -6.06 7.77 2.24
CA ARG A 58 -5.19 8.75 2.90
C ARG A 58 -3.78 8.67 2.33
N MET A 59 -3.23 9.82 1.99
CA MET A 59 -1.82 10.00 1.66
C MET A 59 -1.31 11.18 2.50
N GLY A 60 -0.46 10.87 3.49
CA GLY A 60 -0.07 11.85 4.52
C GLY A 60 -1.27 12.44 5.27
N CYS A 61 -1.37 13.78 5.24
CA CYS A 61 -2.48 14.54 5.81
C CYS A 61 -3.70 14.70 4.88
N GLN A 62 -3.60 14.27 3.62
CA GLN A 62 -4.61 14.51 2.59
C GLN A 62 -5.55 13.30 2.37
N LEU A 63 -6.81 13.62 2.04
CA LEU A 63 -7.79 12.66 1.56
C LEU A 63 -7.86 12.75 0.05
N VAL A 64 -7.52 11.67 -0.63
CA VAL A 64 -7.42 11.63 -2.08
C VAL A 64 -8.51 10.74 -2.65
N GLU A 65 -9.07 11.20 -3.77
CA GLU A 65 -10.16 10.51 -4.45
C GLU A 65 -9.62 9.25 -5.14
N SER A 66 -10.32 8.13 -4.93
CA SER A 66 -10.00 6.84 -5.55
C SER A 66 -11.16 6.33 -6.39
N ALA A 67 -10.85 5.74 -7.54
CA ALA A 67 -11.80 5.14 -8.46
C ALA A 67 -12.33 3.80 -7.93
N ALA A 68 -13.65 3.64 -7.96
CA ALA A 68 -14.27 2.36 -7.64
C ALA A 68 -13.92 1.30 -8.69
N GLN A 69 -13.55 0.10 -8.23
CA GLN A 69 -13.25 -1.04 -9.10
C GLN A 69 -14.36 -2.10 -9.08
N PRO A 70 -14.78 -2.63 -10.24
CA PRO A 70 -14.28 -2.34 -11.58
C PRO A 70 -14.74 -0.97 -12.13
N TRP A 71 -13.80 -0.25 -12.75
CA TRP A 71 -14.06 1.02 -13.41
C TRP A 71 -14.92 0.85 -14.68
N PRO A 72 -15.99 1.65 -14.87
CA PRO A 72 -16.91 1.54 -16.00
C PRO A 72 -16.36 2.24 -17.26
N GLY A 73 -15.20 1.83 -17.77
CA GLY A 73 -14.44 2.54 -18.81
C GLY A 73 -15.24 2.91 -20.06
N ALA A 74 -15.88 1.95 -20.72
CA ALA A 74 -16.65 2.20 -21.94
C ALA A 74 -17.86 3.12 -21.70
N ALA A 75 -18.57 2.94 -20.58
CA ALA A 75 -19.71 3.76 -20.22
C ALA A 75 -19.28 5.19 -19.83
N PHE A 76 -18.14 5.31 -19.16
CA PHE A 76 -17.54 6.59 -18.81
C PHE A 76 -17.21 7.38 -20.09
N VAL A 77 -16.47 6.79 -21.03
CA VAL A 77 -16.11 7.47 -22.29
C VAL A 77 -17.34 7.78 -23.14
N ALA A 78 -18.36 6.89 -23.17
CA ALA A 78 -19.59 7.16 -23.91
C ALA A 78 -20.33 8.41 -23.41
N HIS A 79 -20.29 8.66 -22.09
CA HIS A 79 -20.92 9.82 -21.48
C HIS A 79 -19.99 11.05 -21.47
N TRP A 80 -18.81 10.92 -20.87
CA TRP A 80 -17.85 11.98 -20.63
C TRP A 80 -16.87 12.23 -21.79
N GLY A 81 -16.87 11.42 -22.85
CA GLY A 81 -16.05 11.67 -24.05
C GLY A 81 -16.54 12.82 -24.94
N ARG A 82 -17.53 13.59 -24.49
CA ARG A 82 -18.13 14.72 -25.20
C ARG A 82 -18.13 15.95 -24.31
N PRO A 83 -18.08 17.18 -24.85
CA PRO A 83 -17.97 18.40 -24.04
C PRO A 83 -19.26 18.77 -23.29
N GLU A 84 -20.44 18.32 -23.75
CA GLU A 84 -21.72 18.78 -23.21
C GLU A 84 -21.92 18.42 -21.72
N PRO A 85 -21.63 17.20 -21.25
CA PRO A 85 -21.75 16.86 -19.83
C PRO A 85 -20.78 17.63 -18.94
N TRP A 86 -19.57 17.94 -19.41
CA TRP A 86 -18.58 18.71 -18.64
C TRP A 86 -19.01 20.17 -18.43
N ARG A 87 -19.69 20.78 -19.41
CA ARG A 87 -20.19 22.16 -19.30
C ARG A 87 -21.24 22.34 -18.20
N ALA A 88 -21.95 21.26 -17.84
CA ALA A 88 -22.93 21.29 -16.76
C ALA A 88 -22.29 21.21 -15.36
N LEU A 89 -20.99 20.91 -15.26
CA LEU A 89 -20.29 20.69 -14.01
C LEU A 89 -19.53 21.93 -13.51
N ALA A 90 -19.59 22.13 -12.20
CA ALA A 90 -18.74 23.10 -11.51
C ALA A 90 -17.25 22.69 -11.62
N ARG A 91 -16.33 23.66 -11.48
CA ARG A 91 -14.88 23.42 -11.58
C ARG A 91 -14.42 22.26 -10.67
N TRP A 92 -14.85 22.25 -9.41
CA TRP A 92 -14.49 21.20 -8.45
C TRP A 92 -15.03 19.81 -8.84
N GLN A 93 -16.19 19.72 -9.50
CA GLN A 93 -16.75 18.44 -9.96
C GLN A 93 -15.95 17.89 -11.15
N ARG A 94 -15.49 18.79 -12.03
CA ARG A 94 -14.64 18.44 -13.17
C ARG A 94 -13.28 17.94 -12.68
N LEU A 95 -12.66 18.66 -11.73
CA LEU A 95 -11.44 18.22 -11.07
C LEU A 95 -11.60 16.84 -10.42
N ARG A 96 -12.67 16.64 -9.65
CA ARG A 96 -12.95 15.35 -9.02
C ARG A 96 -13.05 14.20 -10.04
N LEU A 97 -13.71 14.44 -11.17
CA LEU A 97 -13.80 13.44 -12.25
C LEU A 97 -12.44 13.17 -12.90
N LEU A 98 -11.59 14.18 -13.02
CA LEU A 98 -10.21 14.02 -13.47
C LEU A 98 -9.41 13.14 -12.48
N CYS A 99 -9.47 13.41 -11.18
CA CYS A 99 -8.84 12.58 -10.14
C CYS A 99 -9.31 11.11 -10.21
N LEU A 100 -10.63 10.91 -10.34
CA LEU A 100 -11.19 9.57 -10.49
C LEU A 100 -10.72 8.89 -11.78
N ALA A 101 -10.69 9.60 -12.90
CA ALA A 101 -10.16 9.05 -14.15
C ALA A 101 -8.66 8.73 -14.05
N ALA A 102 -7.88 9.54 -13.33
CA ALA A 102 -6.45 9.33 -13.10
C ALA A 102 -6.17 8.10 -12.22
N SER A 103 -7.03 7.83 -11.23
CA SER A 103 -6.96 6.61 -10.40
C SER A 103 -7.60 5.36 -11.02
N SER A 104 -8.10 5.44 -12.26
CA SER A 104 -8.95 4.39 -12.84
C SER A 104 -8.23 3.27 -13.61
N HIS A 105 -6.94 3.44 -13.91
CA HIS A 105 -6.17 2.55 -14.80
C HIS A 105 -6.77 2.41 -16.21
N HIS A 106 -7.56 3.39 -16.67
CA HIS A 106 -8.21 3.37 -17.98
C HIS A 106 -7.82 4.61 -18.82
N PRO A 107 -6.78 4.50 -19.68
CA PRO A 107 -6.24 5.63 -20.43
C PRO A 107 -7.28 6.41 -21.26
N PRO A 108 -8.25 5.77 -21.94
CA PRO A 108 -9.28 6.51 -22.68
C PRO A 108 -10.22 7.34 -21.78
N SER A 109 -10.40 6.95 -20.51
CA SER A 109 -11.17 7.76 -19.55
C SER A 109 -10.39 9.01 -19.16
N LEU A 110 -9.08 8.84 -18.93
CA LEU A 110 -8.18 9.94 -18.65
C LEU A 110 -8.09 10.90 -19.84
N ASP A 111 -7.98 10.40 -21.07
CA ASP A 111 -8.02 11.22 -22.29
C ASP A 111 -9.27 12.09 -22.37
N ALA A 112 -10.44 11.48 -22.12
CA ALA A 112 -11.70 12.20 -22.10
C ALA A 112 -11.73 13.26 -21.00
N ALA A 113 -11.18 12.96 -19.82
CA ALA A 113 -11.10 13.91 -18.73
C ALA A 113 -10.17 15.09 -19.05
N LEU A 114 -8.95 14.83 -19.52
CA LEU A 114 -7.98 15.86 -19.87
C LEU A 114 -8.49 16.78 -20.98
N ALA A 115 -9.16 16.23 -22.01
CA ALA A 115 -9.68 17.00 -23.12
C ALA A 115 -10.77 18.03 -22.73
N TYR A 116 -11.56 17.75 -21.68
CA TYR A 116 -12.77 18.53 -21.37
C TYR A 116 -12.85 19.08 -19.95
N CYS A 117 -11.96 18.68 -19.04
CA CYS A 117 -11.92 19.21 -17.68
C CYS A 117 -11.73 20.74 -17.70
N GLY A 118 -10.86 21.22 -18.60
CA GLY A 118 -10.58 22.64 -18.79
C GLY A 118 -9.98 23.30 -17.53
N THR A 119 -9.42 22.48 -16.64
CA THR A 119 -8.56 22.91 -15.53
C THR A 119 -7.12 22.63 -15.91
N VAL A 120 -6.18 23.39 -15.34
CA VAL A 120 -4.78 22.96 -15.30
C VAL A 120 -4.74 21.61 -14.56
N ILE A 121 -3.82 20.72 -14.92
CA ILE A 121 -3.62 19.47 -14.19
C ILE A 121 -3.14 19.85 -12.79
N GLU A 122 -4.03 19.69 -11.81
CA GLU A 122 -3.78 19.99 -10.40
C GLU A 122 -3.11 18.77 -9.74
N ALA A 123 -2.28 18.99 -8.72
CA ALA A 123 -1.52 17.92 -8.06
C ALA A 123 -2.41 16.80 -7.50
N ASP A 124 -3.68 17.10 -7.20
CA ASP A 124 -4.71 16.14 -6.78
C ASP A 124 -4.90 14.99 -7.79
N ALA A 125 -4.82 15.26 -9.09
CA ALA A 125 -4.99 14.22 -10.12
C ALA A 125 -3.78 13.28 -10.17
N LEU A 126 -2.58 13.83 -9.96
CA LEU A 126 -1.36 13.04 -9.85
C LEU A 126 -1.35 12.23 -8.55
N ALA A 127 -1.72 12.83 -7.41
CA ALA A 127 -1.89 12.14 -6.14
C ALA A 127 -2.85 10.95 -6.26
N SER A 128 -3.99 11.14 -6.95
CA SER A 128 -4.92 10.06 -7.24
C SER A 128 -4.32 8.94 -8.10
N ALA A 129 -3.50 9.28 -9.10
CA ALA A 129 -2.81 8.28 -9.92
C ALA A 129 -1.76 7.51 -9.11
N ILE A 130 -0.99 8.18 -8.26
CA ILE A 130 0.03 7.59 -7.38
C ILE A 130 -0.61 6.63 -6.38
N ILE A 131 -1.67 7.05 -5.71
CA ILE A 131 -2.40 6.20 -4.76
C ILE A 131 -3.01 4.97 -5.44
N ALA A 132 -3.43 5.12 -6.69
CA ALA A 132 -3.90 4.00 -7.48
C ALA A 132 -2.76 3.10 -7.98
N GLY A 133 -1.50 3.53 -7.91
CA GLY A 133 -0.35 2.87 -8.52
C GLY A 133 -0.36 2.89 -10.06
N ASP A 134 -1.03 3.88 -10.68
CA ASP A 134 -1.10 4.02 -12.14
C ASP A 134 0.12 4.78 -12.69
N LEU A 135 1.23 4.05 -12.80
CA LEU A 135 2.53 4.56 -13.24
C LEU A 135 2.50 5.18 -14.65
N GLU A 136 1.71 4.62 -15.57
CA GLU A 136 1.63 5.14 -16.94
C GLU A 136 0.94 6.51 -16.95
N THR A 137 -0.12 6.66 -16.15
CA THR A 137 -0.78 7.94 -15.94
C THR A 137 0.16 8.94 -15.27
N CYS A 138 0.88 8.55 -14.21
CA CYS A 138 1.89 9.38 -13.56
C CYS A 138 2.92 9.87 -14.58
N ARG A 139 3.56 8.94 -15.31
CA ARG A 139 4.57 9.24 -16.32
C ARG A 139 4.06 10.17 -17.40
N ARG A 140 2.82 9.97 -17.86
CA ARG A 140 2.19 10.84 -18.85
C ARG A 140 2.02 12.26 -18.34
N PHE A 141 1.59 12.45 -17.10
CA PHE A 141 1.53 13.77 -16.47
C PHE A 141 2.91 14.45 -16.44
N PHE A 142 3.99 13.69 -16.19
CA PHE A 142 5.35 14.22 -16.20
C PHE A 142 5.90 14.52 -17.60
N GLU A 143 5.70 13.64 -18.58
CA GLU A 143 6.38 13.73 -19.87
C GLU A 143 5.63 14.57 -20.91
N THR A 144 4.30 14.49 -20.94
CA THR A 144 3.51 14.99 -22.08
C THR A 144 2.75 16.26 -21.75
N GLU A 145 2.18 16.32 -20.55
CA GLU A 145 1.25 17.40 -20.20
C GLU A 145 1.96 18.62 -19.59
N GLY A 146 3.27 18.51 -19.32
CA GLY A 146 4.12 19.63 -18.91
C GLY A 146 3.44 20.51 -17.87
N CYS A 147 2.94 19.90 -16.79
CA CYS A 147 2.26 20.61 -15.71
C CYS A 147 3.05 21.89 -15.38
N ASN A 148 2.44 23.05 -15.61
CA ASN A 148 3.10 24.33 -15.43
C ASN A 148 3.19 24.59 -13.92
N TRP A 149 4.23 24.04 -13.30
CA TRP A 149 4.43 24.05 -11.85
C TRP A 149 4.87 25.42 -11.30
N ASP A 150 5.18 26.39 -12.16
CA ASP A 150 5.90 27.61 -11.77
C ASP A 150 5.02 28.84 -11.44
N GLU A 151 3.72 28.88 -11.75
CA GLU A 151 2.96 30.14 -11.66
C GLU A 151 1.66 30.14 -10.83
N GLU A 152 1.17 29.01 -10.30
CA GLU A 152 -0.06 29.01 -9.49
C GLU A 152 -0.15 27.90 -8.42
N LEU A 153 0.99 27.43 -7.89
CA LEU A 153 1.06 26.49 -6.75
C LEU A 153 0.92 27.22 -5.39
N ASP A 154 -0.21 27.88 -5.19
CA ASP A 154 -0.65 28.35 -3.85
C ASP A 154 -1.70 27.40 -3.23
N VAL A 155 -2.09 26.34 -3.95
CA VAL A 155 -3.19 25.43 -3.55
C VAL A 155 -2.76 23.98 -3.27
N VAL A 156 -1.55 23.59 -3.67
CA VAL A 156 -0.86 22.44 -3.07
C VAL A 156 0.42 23.05 -2.55
N ALA A 157 0.46 23.31 -1.26
CA ALA A 157 1.63 23.92 -0.65
C ALA A 157 2.84 23.06 -1.02
N ALA A 158 4.00 23.67 -1.27
CA ALA A 158 5.25 22.94 -1.43
C ALA A 158 5.55 21.95 -0.25
N GLU A 159 4.75 22.04 0.82
CA GLU A 159 4.69 21.16 1.98
C GLU A 159 4.16 19.74 1.69
N ASP A 160 3.39 19.48 0.63
CA ASP A 160 2.73 18.18 0.39
C ASP A 160 3.53 17.23 -0.53
N TRP A 161 4.51 17.72 -1.28
CA TRP A 161 5.32 16.88 -2.18
C TRP A 161 6.15 15.79 -1.48
N PRO A 162 6.71 16.02 -0.28
CA PRO A 162 7.28 14.96 0.53
C PRO A 162 6.29 13.83 0.82
N ASP A 163 5.02 14.15 1.12
CA ASP A 163 3.97 13.15 1.36
C ASP A 163 3.64 12.37 0.06
N VAL A 164 3.66 13.03 -1.09
CA VAL A 164 3.47 12.40 -2.41
C VAL A 164 4.63 11.43 -2.73
N PHE A 165 5.87 11.85 -2.48
CA PHE A 165 7.05 10.99 -2.67
C PHE A 165 7.00 9.79 -1.71
N ALA A 166 6.74 10.03 -0.43
CA ALA A 166 6.62 8.98 0.58
C ALA A 166 5.50 8.00 0.21
N GLY A 167 4.35 8.50 -0.24
CA GLY A 167 3.25 7.67 -0.74
C GLY A 167 3.65 6.80 -1.92
N ALA A 168 4.30 7.36 -2.95
CA ALA A 168 4.78 6.60 -4.11
C ALA A 168 5.79 5.52 -3.70
N ALA A 169 6.75 5.89 -2.84
CA ALA A 169 7.77 4.99 -2.35
C ALA A 169 7.19 3.85 -1.49
N ALA A 170 6.29 4.16 -0.55
CA ALA A 170 5.66 3.17 0.32
C ALA A 170 4.75 2.19 -0.45
N ASN A 171 4.18 2.61 -1.59
CA ASN A 171 3.42 1.73 -2.48
C ASN A 171 4.29 0.88 -3.40
N GLY A 172 5.61 1.10 -3.41
CA GLY A 172 6.54 0.35 -4.24
C GLY A 172 6.52 0.75 -5.72
N ASP A 173 6.21 2.02 -6.00
CA ASP A 173 6.24 2.57 -7.35
C ASP A 173 7.64 2.50 -7.98
N ASP A 174 7.69 2.69 -9.30
CA ASP A 174 8.90 2.47 -10.07
C ASP A 174 10.02 3.50 -9.78
N LEU A 175 11.27 3.04 -9.89
CA LEU A 175 12.44 3.86 -9.67
C LEU A 175 12.55 5.09 -10.61
N PRO A 176 12.11 5.03 -11.89
CA PRO A 176 12.00 6.20 -12.74
C PRO A 176 11.14 7.32 -12.14
N LEU A 177 9.97 7.01 -11.58
CA LEU A 177 9.08 7.99 -10.94
C LEU A 177 9.78 8.68 -9.76
N LEU A 178 10.35 7.92 -8.84
CA LEU A 178 11.06 8.46 -7.67
C LEU A 178 12.24 9.35 -8.08
N ARG A 179 13.01 8.93 -9.09
CA ARG A 179 14.11 9.73 -9.66
C ARG A 179 13.61 11.05 -10.24
N HIS A 180 12.45 11.03 -10.88
CA HIS A 180 11.86 12.21 -11.48
C HIS A 180 11.39 13.19 -10.41
N LEU A 181 10.64 12.71 -9.40
CA LEU A 181 10.20 13.51 -8.25
C LEU A 181 11.38 14.18 -7.56
N HIS A 182 12.46 13.44 -7.30
CA HIS A 182 13.65 14.00 -6.67
C HIS A 182 14.37 15.04 -7.57
N LYS A 183 14.59 14.73 -8.86
CA LYS A 183 15.40 15.60 -9.75
C LYS A 183 14.68 16.88 -10.18
N GLN A 184 13.38 16.80 -10.47
CA GLN A 184 12.64 17.93 -11.04
C GLN A 184 12.03 18.80 -9.94
N LEU A 185 11.56 18.21 -8.85
CA LEU A 185 10.87 18.93 -7.79
C LEU A 185 11.76 19.20 -6.56
N GLY A 186 12.98 18.67 -6.54
CA GLY A 186 13.92 18.86 -5.41
C GLY A 186 13.43 18.23 -4.10
N VAL A 187 12.52 17.28 -4.17
CA VAL A 187 11.91 16.64 -3.00
C VAL A 187 12.99 15.84 -2.25
N ALA A 188 13.02 16.02 -0.92
CA ALA A 188 13.90 15.27 -0.05
C ALA A 188 13.56 13.77 -0.10
N ILE A 189 14.59 12.93 -0.09
CA ILE A 189 14.40 11.48 -0.16
C ILE A 189 14.04 10.97 1.23
N ASP A 190 12.82 10.46 1.36
CA ASP A 190 12.39 9.69 2.53
C ASP A 190 12.87 8.23 2.36
N LEU A 191 13.96 7.87 3.05
CA LEU A 191 14.54 6.54 3.00
C LEU A 191 13.63 5.48 3.65
N ALA A 192 12.84 5.86 4.67
CA ALA A 192 11.93 4.94 5.34
C ALA A 192 10.81 4.51 4.40
N ALA A 193 10.22 5.47 3.69
CA ALA A 193 9.18 5.18 2.70
C ALA A 193 9.70 4.30 1.54
N VAL A 194 10.94 4.53 1.07
CA VAL A 194 11.57 3.67 0.04
C VAL A 194 11.81 2.26 0.56
N ALA A 195 12.21 2.11 1.83
CA ALA A 195 12.37 0.80 2.45
C ALA A 195 11.04 0.05 2.63
N GLU A 196 9.96 0.78 2.90
CA GLU A 196 8.63 0.22 3.12
C GLU A 196 8.11 -0.52 1.88
N GLY A 197 8.14 0.13 0.71
CA GLY A 197 7.50 -0.39 -0.50
C GLY A 197 8.43 -0.85 -1.62
N CYS A 198 9.63 -0.28 -1.74
CA CYS A 198 10.43 -0.42 -2.97
C CYS A 198 11.45 -1.57 -2.94
N SER A 199 12.17 -1.72 -4.07
CA SER A 199 13.21 -2.74 -4.29
C SER A 199 14.58 -2.33 -3.74
N GLU A 200 15.49 -3.31 -3.61
CA GLU A 200 16.91 -3.05 -3.25
C GLU A 200 17.61 -2.08 -4.23
N GLU A 201 17.17 -2.04 -5.49
CA GLU A 201 17.69 -1.10 -6.49
C GLU A 201 17.26 0.34 -6.17
N ALA A 202 16.01 0.54 -5.72
CA ALA A 202 15.53 1.84 -5.30
C ALA A 202 16.22 2.32 -4.03
N LEU A 203 16.46 1.42 -3.06
CA LEU A 203 17.24 1.72 -1.86
C LEU A 203 18.68 2.13 -2.18
N SER A 204 19.33 1.39 -3.09
CA SER A 204 20.70 1.71 -3.53
C SER A 204 20.77 3.08 -4.21
N TRP A 205 19.76 3.41 -5.01
CA TRP A 205 19.65 4.75 -5.61
C TRP A 205 19.39 5.84 -4.56
N ALA A 206 18.49 5.62 -3.62
CA ALA A 206 18.13 6.59 -2.58
C ALA A 206 19.36 6.97 -1.74
N VAL A 207 20.12 5.98 -1.28
CA VAL A 207 21.39 6.19 -0.56
C VAL A 207 22.40 6.96 -1.40
N ALA A 208 22.62 6.56 -2.65
CA ALA A 208 23.58 7.24 -3.52
C ALA A 208 23.18 8.70 -3.81
N ALA A 209 21.88 8.98 -3.90
CA ALA A 209 21.36 10.33 -4.12
C ALA A 209 21.50 11.22 -2.87
N LEU A 210 21.26 10.68 -1.67
CA LEU A 210 21.54 11.37 -0.40
C LEU A 210 23.03 11.70 -0.26
N GLU A 211 23.91 10.73 -0.51
CA GLU A 211 25.36 10.93 -0.45
C GLU A 211 25.84 11.98 -1.46
N ALA A 212 25.29 11.97 -2.68
CA ALA A 212 25.59 12.98 -3.70
C ALA A 212 25.13 14.40 -3.29
N ALA A 213 24.07 14.50 -2.50
CA ALA A 213 23.61 15.75 -1.88
C ALA A 213 24.43 16.16 -0.64
N GLY A 214 25.43 15.35 -0.24
CA GLY A 214 26.25 15.58 0.96
C GLY A 214 25.54 15.21 2.26
N GLN A 215 24.43 14.48 2.19
CA GLN A 215 23.68 13.99 3.33
C GLN A 215 24.04 12.51 3.55
N ALA A 216 24.70 12.21 4.67
CA ALA A 216 24.93 10.82 5.04
C ALA A 216 23.59 10.17 5.45
N PRO A 217 23.21 9.01 4.90
CA PRO A 217 21.96 8.35 5.28
C PRO A 217 22.03 7.94 6.75
N GLU A 218 21.02 8.35 7.53
CA GLU A 218 20.89 7.96 8.92
C GLU A 218 20.20 6.58 9.04
N PRO A 219 20.54 5.78 10.06
CA PRO A 219 19.81 4.56 10.34
C PRO A 219 18.35 4.85 10.66
N LEU A 220 17.44 3.99 10.18
CA LEU A 220 16.02 4.09 10.47
C LEU A 220 15.76 3.91 11.98
N SER A 221 14.75 4.61 12.49
CA SER A 221 14.21 4.39 13.82
C SER A 221 13.53 3.02 13.94
N CYS A 222 13.32 2.55 15.19
CA CYS A 222 12.58 1.30 15.43
C CYS A 222 11.16 1.35 14.86
N THR A 223 10.50 2.51 14.91
CA THR A 223 9.15 2.69 14.37
C THR A 223 9.13 2.56 12.85
N GLU A 224 10.03 3.25 12.14
CA GLU A 224 10.13 3.17 10.67
C GLU A 224 10.50 1.75 10.22
N PHE A 225 11.44 1.11 10.92
CA PHE A 225 11.84 -0.26 10.57
C PHE A 225 10.74 -1.30 10.84
N LYS A 226 9.89 -1.08 11.85
CA LYS A 226 8.70 -1.91 12.10
C LYS A 226 7.72 -1.84 10.94
N GLU A 227 7.55 -0.69 10.28
CA GLU A 227 6.67 -0.56 9.10
C GLU A 227 7.22 -1.34 7.89
N VAL A 228 8.54 -1.30 7.67
CA VAL A 228 9.19 -2.14 6.63
C VAL A 228 8.88 -3.62 6.84
N LEU A 229 8.96 -4.09 8.09
CA LEU A 229 8.62 -5.47 8.44
C LEU A 229 7.12 -5.74 8.34
N SER A 230 6.25 -4.79 8.74
CA SER A 230 4.79 -4.92 8.69
C SER A 230 4.26 -5.09 7.26
N LYS A 231 4.91 -4.44 6.28
CA LYS A 231 4.64 -4.64 4.85
C LYS A 231 5.21 -5.94 4.28
N GLY A 232 6.02 -6.66 5.05
CA GLY A 232 6.63 -7.92 4.64
C GLY A 232 7.81 -7.76 3.68
N ASN A 233 8.41 -6.56 3.58
CA ASN A 233 9.56 -6.31 2.71
C ASN A 233 10.87 -6.79 3.35
N LEU A 234 10.99 -8.11 3.52
CA LEU A 234 12.15 -8.74 4.18
C LEU A 234 13.46 -8.55 3.40
N ALA A 235 13.39 -8.32 2.08
CA ALA A 235 14.55 -8.03 1.26
C ALA A 235 15.12 -6.65 1.58
N ALA A 236 14.26 -5.62 1.66
CA ALA A 236 14.66 -4.28 2.12
C ALA A 236 15.24 -4.34 3.56
N ALA A 237 14.61 -5.07 4.47
CA ALA A 237 15.10 -5.23 5.84
C ALA A 237 16.50 -5.87 5.88
N ASP A 238 16.74 -6.95 5.12
CA ASP A 238 18.05 -7.60 5.03
C ASP A 238 19.09 -6.65 4.38
N TRP A 239 18.69 -5.87 3.37
CA TRP A 239 19.55 -4.88 2.72
C TRP A 239 19.97 -3.76 3.68
N LEU A 240 19.04 -3.19 4.44
CA LEU A 240 19.30 -2.13 5.43
C LEU A 240 20.27 -2.61 6.52
N VAL A 241 20.13 -3.86 6.98
CA VAL A 241 21.06 -4.47 7.95
C VAL A 241 22.48 -4.53 7.38
N ARG A 242 22.66 -4.96 6.13
CA ARG A 242 23.98 -5.07 5.48
C ARG A 242 24.66 -3.72 5.29
N HIS A 243 23.88 -2.66 5.14
CA HIS A 243 24.39 -1.30 4.94
C HIS A 243 24.49 -0.49 6.24
N GLY A 244 24.18 -1.09 7.40
CA GLY A 244 24.26 -0.41 8.70
C GLY A 244 23.18 0.65 8.90
N LEU A 245 22.09 0.57 8.15
CA LEU A 245 20.96 1.52 8.17
C LEU A 245 19.75 0.98 8.93
N ALA A 246 19.86 -0.21 9.52
CA ALA A 246 18.84 -0.78 10.41
C ALA A 246 19.14 -0.44 11.88
N PRO A 247 18.11 -0.26 12.72
CA PRO A 247 18.30 -0.13 14.15
C PRO A 247 18.89 -1.42 14.75
N PRO A 248 19.53 -1.34 15.93
CA PRO A 248 20.03 -2.52 16.62
C PRO A 248 18.90 -3.52 16.89
N LYS A 249 19.11 -4.80 16.55
CA LYS A 249 18.12 -5.87 16.81
C LYS A 249 17.69 -5.95 18.28
N GLN A 250 18.55 -5.55 19.21
CA GLN A 250 18.24 -5.48 20.65
C GLN A 250 17.16 -4.43 20.94
N GLU A 251 17.35 -3.21 20.42
CA GLU A 251 16.43 -2.09 20.60
C GLU A 251 15.09 -2.40 19.94
N LEU A 252 15.13 -2.99 18.75
CA LEU A 252 13.94 -3.43 18.03
C LEU A 252 13.17 -4.54 18.78
N LEU A 253 13.87 -5.45 19.46
CA LEU A 253 13.23 -6.47 20.31
C LEU A 253 12.56 -5.84 21.54
N GLU A 254 13.27 -4.92 22.21
CA GLU A 254 12.75 -4.19 23.37
C GLU A 254 11.49 -3.41 23.01
N ASP A 255 11.56 -2.66 21.91
CA ASP A 255 10.44 -1.88 21.38
C ASP A 255 9.26 -2.75 20.93
N MET A 256 9.48 -4.01 20.51
CA MET A 256 8.39 -4.93 20.12
C MET A 256 7.72 -5.66 21.29
N LEU A 257 8.44 -5.91 22.39
CA LEU A 257 7.96 -6.73 23.51
C LEU A 257 7.58 -5.93 24.76
N LEU A 258 8.12 -4.73 24.92
CA LEU A 258 7.89 -3.87 26.08
C LEU A 258 6.86 -2.77 25.81
N ASP A 259 6.56 -2.45 24.55
CA ASP A 259 5.51 -1.49 24.20
C ASP A 259 4.11 -2.12 24.39
N ASP A 260 3.17 -1.36 24.94
CA ASP A 260 1.83 -1.84 25.34
C ASP A 260 0.91 -2.09 24.13
N TYR A 261 1.30 -1.62 22.95
CA TYR A 261 0.64 -1.90 21.68
C TYR A 261 1.24 -3.16 21.03
N PHE A 262 0.67 -4.33 21.33
CA PHE A 262 0.97 -5.56 20.59
C PHE A 262 0.34 -5.51 19.17
N SER A 263 0.84 -4.66 18.28
CA SER A 263 0.66 -4.79 16.83
C SER A 263 1.69 -5.75 16.20
N THR A 264 2.63 -6.25 17.00
CA THR A 264 3.74 -7.08 16.58
C THR A 264 3.26 -8.38 15.94
N ASP A 265 3.47 -8.53 14.63
CA ASP A 265 3.24 -9.78 13.91
C ASP A 265 4.37 -10.78 14.24
N ILE A 266 4.01 -12.05 14.44
CA ILE A 266 4.95 -13.11 14.82
C ILE A 266 6.12 -13.26 13.81
N PRO A 267 5.92 -13.11 12.48
CA PRO A 267 7.00 -13.07 11.50
C PRO A 267 8.06 -11.99 11.76
N ASN A 268 7.67 -10.83 12.28
CA ASN A 268 8.60 -9.72 12.55
C ASN A 268 9.51 -10.08 13.73
N LEU A 269 8.91 -10.63 14.79
CA LEU A 269 9.65 -11.17 15.94
C LEU A 269 10.58 -12.31 15.49
N GLN A 270 10.10 -13.19 14.63
CA GLN A 270 10.89 -14.27 14.06
C GLN A 270 12.09 -13.75 13.26
N TRP A 271 11.92 -12.72 12.44
CA TRP A 271 13.02 -12.10 11.69
C TRP A 271 14.09 -11.47 12.62
N VAL A 272 13.67 -10.84 13.71
CA VAL A 272 14.61 -10.25 14.69
C VAL A 272 15.40 -11.33 15.41
N VAL A 273 14.73 -12.37 15.88
CA VAL A 273 15.32 -13.43 16.71
C VAL A 273 16.12 -14.45 15.89
N GLU A 274 15.71 -14.74 14.66
CA GLU A 274 16.38 -15.74 13.83
C GLU A 274 17.73 -15.25 13.27
N LYS A 275 18.70 -16.18 13.25
CA LYS A 275 19.95 -16.01 12.51
C LYS A 275 19.69 -16.24 11.03
N ARG A 276 19.55 -15.19 10.23
CA ARG A 276 19.81 -15.29 8.78
C ARG A 276 21.31 -15.28 8.53
N GLY A 277 21.91 -16.46 8.62
CA GLY A 277 23.27 -16.72 8.17
C GLY A 277 23.33 -16.87 6.65
N GLY A 278 23.46 -15.77 5.93
CA GLY A 278 24.07 -15.78 4.60
C GLY A 278 25.58 -15.95 4.74
N GLN A 279 26.20 -16.74 3.85
CA GLN A 279 27.57 -17.25 3.95
C GLN A 279 28.72 -16.23 3.94
N ASP A 280 28.46 -14.92 3.88
CA ASP A 280 29.53 -13.91 3.83
C ASP A 280 29.79 -13.28 5.20
N ARG A 281 30.93 -13.70 5.77
CA ARG A 281 31.53 -13.19 7.00
C ARG A 281 32.06 -11.76 6.80
N VAL A 282 31.22 -10.74 6.92
CA VAL A 282 31.66 -9.40 7.37
C VAL A 282 30.46 -8.75 8.07
N GLN A 283 30.62 -8.37 9.34
CA GLN A 283 29.60 -7.75 10.23
C GLN A 283 28.55 -8.72 10.84
N SER A 284 29.01 -9.51 11.82
CA SER A 284 28.14 -10.22 12.75
C SER A 284 27.45 -9.23 13.69
N GLN A 285 26.17 -8.89 13.45
CA GLN A 285 25.35 -8.22 14.45
C GLN A 285 25.32 -9.05 15.76
N PRO A 286 25.28 -8.41 16.94
CA PRO A 286 25.22 -9.11 18.22
C PRO A 286 23.93 -9.94 18.33
N GLN A 287 24.06 -11.14 18.89
CA GLN A 287 22.90 -11.93 19.33
C GLN A 287 22.06 -11.10 20.29
N VAL A 288 20.75 -11.14 20.08
CA VAL A 288 19.79 -10.48 20.97
C VAL A 288 19.91 -11.09 22.37
N ARG A 289 19.98 -10.24 23.38
CA ARG A 289 20.13 -10.65 24.78
C ARG A 289 18.77 -10.64 25.45
N TRP A 290 18.41 -11.77 26.04
CA TRP A 290 17.17 -11.92 26.76
C TRP A 290 17.31 -11.47 28.22
N SER A 291 16.44 -10.55 28.63
CA SER A 291 16.26 -10.15 30.02
C SER A 291 14.97 -10.76 30.58
N ALA A 292 14.81 -10.73 31.90
CA ALA A 292 13.56 -11.16 32.54
C ALA A 292 12.35 -10.32 32.07
N GLU A 293 12.55 -9.04 31.76
CA GLU A 293 11.51 -8.13 31.26
C GLU A 293 11.10 -8.50 29.83
N LEU A 294 12.06 -8.76 28.95
CA LEU A 294 11.82 -9.23 27.57
C LEU A 294 11.11 -10.59 27.57
N TYR A 295 11.51 -11.50 28.46
CA TYR A 295 10.83 -12.78 28.64
C TYR A 295 9.38 -12.60 29.11
N ALA A 296 9.12 -11.70 30.06
CA ALA A 296 7.77 -11.38 30.49
C ALA A 296 6.92 -10.80 29.34
N GLY A 297 7.49 -9.91 28.51
CA GLY A 297 6.85 -9.41 27.29
C GLY A 297 6.51 -10.52 26.30
N LEU A 298 7.44 -11.46 26.08
CA LEU A 298 7.24 -12.62 25.21
C LEU A 298 6.11 -13.54 25.72
N VAL A 299 6.02 -13.74 27.03
CA VAL A 299 4.92 -14.52 27.65
C VAL A 299 3.58 -13.81 27.47
N ARG A 300 3.51 -12.49 27.68
CA ARG A 300 2.30 -11.69 27.40
C ARG A 300 1.86 -11.82 25.94
N MET A 301 2.80 -11.70 25.00
CA MET A 301 2.51 -11.86 23.57
C MET A 301 1.93 -13.24 23.26
N ARG A 302 2.49 -14.31 23.85
CA ARG A 302 1.98 -15.68 23.70
C ARG A 302 0.54 -15.82 24.19
N GLU A 303 0.18 -15.20 25.31
CA GLU A 303 -1.18 -15.24 25.85
C GLU A 303 -2.19 -14.58 24.91
N VAL A 304 -1.81 -13.44 24.30
CA VAL A 304 -2.62 -12.73 23.29
C VAL A 304 -2.73 -13.54 21.99
N CYS A 305 -1.65 -14.19 21.57
CA CYS A 305 -1.58 -14.96 20.33
C CYS A 305 -2.18 -16.40 20.43
N THR A 306 -3.01 -16.68 21.44
CA THR A 306 -3.58 -18.02 21.65
C THR A 306 -4.60 -18.42 20.57
N PRO A 307 -4.67 -19.72 20.19
CA PRO A 307 -5.64 -20.20 19.20
C PRO A 307 -7.07 -19.84 19.60
N GLY A 308 -7.76 -19.07 18.76
CA GLY A 308 -9.16 -18.66 18.96
C GLY A 308 -9.37 -17.19 19.40
N ARG A 309 -8.31 -16.43 19.70
CA ARG A 309 -8.38 -14.97 19.98
C ARG A 309 -7.81 -14.09 18.87
N CYS A 310 -7.02 -14.64 17.96
CA CYS A 310 -6.32 -13.90 16.91
C CYS A 310 -6.26 -14.71 15.61
N TYR A 311 -6.10 -14.04 14.48
CA TYR A 311 -5.94 -14.64 13.14
C TYR A 311 -4.55 -15.27 12.92
N ALA A 312 -3.80 -15.55 13.98
CA ALA A 312 -2.43 -16.03 13.89
C ALA A 312 -2.35 -17.44 13.28
N VAL A 313 -1.45 -17.62 12.31
CA VAL A 313 -1.21 -18.91 11.65
C VAL A 313 -0.73 -19.96 12.67
N PRO A 314 -1.28 -21.19 12.70
CA PRO A 314 -0.89 -22.23 13.68
C PRO A 314 0.60 -22.61 13.68
N ALA A 315 1.33 -22.32 12.62
CA ALA A 315 2.79 -22.49 12.58
C ALA A 315 3.51 -21.43 13.43
N HIS A 316 3.09 -20.17 13.32
CA HIS A 316 3.66 -19.04 14.06
C HIS A 316 3.42 -19.15 15.57
N THR A 317 2.22 -19.58 15.98
CA THR A 317 1.91 -19.78 17.40
C THR A 317 2.71 -20.93 18.02
N ARG A 318 2.96 -22.01 17.26
CA ARG A 318 3.85 -23.10 17.69
C ARG A 318 5.31 -22.64 17.81
N TRP A 319 5.78 -21.87 16.84
CA TRP A 319 7.13 -21.28 16.88
C TRP A 319 7.30 -20.37 18.11
N LEU A 320 6.33 -19.48 18.38
CA LEU A 320 6.37 -18.58 19.54
C LEU A 320 6.38 -19.35 20.87
N ALA A 321 5.57 -20.41 20.98
CA ALA A 321 5.57 -21.26 22.16
C ALA A 321 6.94 -21.94 22.39
N ALA A 322 7.55 -22.47 21.31
CA ALA A 322 8.89 -23.05 21.39
C ALA A 322 9.96 -22.01 21.76
N LEU A 323 9.84 -20.78 21.25
CA LEU A 323 10.76 -19.70 21.58
C LEU A 323 10.68 -19.35 23.08
N VAL A 324 9.48 -19.23 23.65
CA VAL A 324 9.31 -18.99 25.10
C VAL A 324 10.03 -20.05 25.93
N ASP A 325 9.88 -21.33 25.57
CA ASP A 325 10.49 -22.42 26.30
C ASP A 325 12.04 -22.38 26.23
N VAL A 326 12.60 -22.00 25.07
CA VAL A 326 14.06 -21.85 24.88
C VAL A 326 14.60 -20.66 25.66
N VAL A 327 13.93 -19.51 25.57
CA VAL A 327 14.37 -18.25 26.18
C VAL A 327 14.26 -18.28 27.70
N ALA A 328 13.33 -19.04 28.27
CA ALA A 328 13.16 -19.18 29.71
C ALA A 328 14.46 -19.57 30.42
N ALA A 329 15.27 -20.46 29.83
CA ALA A 329 16.54 -20.90 30.40
C ALA A 329 17.61 -19.79 30.40
N GLU A 330 17.61 -18.95 29.37
CA GLU A 330 18.59 -17.89 29.15
C GLU A 330 18.26 -16.63 29.97
N ALA A 331 16.99 -16.22 30.00
CA ALA A 331 16.51 -15.02 30.70
C ALA A 331 16.45 -15.16 32.22
N LEU A 332 16.26 -16.39 32.74
CA LEU A 332 16.16 -16.67 34.18
C LEU A 332 17.50 -17.11 34.81
N GLY A 333 18.61 -17.05 34.06
CA GLY A 333 19.95 -17.31 34.58
C GLY A 333 20.19 -18.76 35.01
N GLY A 334 19.69 -19.73 34.25
CA GLY A 334 19.73 -21.15 34.62
C GLY A 334 21.14 -21.71 34.83
N ARG A 335 21.58 -21.83 36.10
CA ARG A 335 22.49 -22.90 36.53
C ARG A 335 21.83 -24.23 36.17
N ALA A 336 22.40 -24.95 35.22
CA ALA A 336 22.13 -26.37 35.04
C ALA A 336 22.54 -27.10 36.33
N SER A 337 21.56 -27.52 37.13
CA SER A 337 21.77 -28.49 38.19
C SER A 337 22.22 -29.79 37.52
N ALA A 338 23.49 -30.16 37.71
CA ALA A 338 23.99 -31.47 37.33
C ALA A 338 23.16 -32.56 38.05
N PRO A 339 22.85 -33.70 37.42
CA PRO A 339 22.29 -34.82 38.13
C PRO A 339 23.35 -35.36 39.09
N ASP A 340 23.12 -35.22 40.39
CA ASP A 340 23.89 -35.90 41.43
C ASP A 340 23.75 -37.40 41.22
N GLY A 341 24.88 -38.04 40.88
CA GLY A 341 25.03 -39.48 41.01
C GLY A 341 25.43 -39.82 42.44
N VAL A 342 24.62 -40.65 43.10
CA VAL A 342 25.01 -41.90 43.79
C VAL A 342 23.83 -42.85 43.72
#